data_AF-A0A7S2YK41-F1
#
_entry.id   AF-A0A7S2YK41-F1
#
_cell.length_a   1.000
_cell.length_b   1.000
_cell.length_c   1.000
_cell.angle_alpha   90.00
_cell.angle_beta   90.00
_cell.angle_gamma   90.00
#
_symmetry.space_group_name_H-M   'P 1'
#
loop_
_entity.id
_entity.type
_entity.pdbx_description
1 polymer ?
#
loop_
_entity_poly.entity_id
_entity_poly.type
_entity_poly.pdbx_seq_one_letter_code
_entity_poly.pdbx_strand_id
1 'polypeptide(L)'
;PDQENLLDQSTESPFSTESPSIGLLEPLRIQGEDASFAGSMGVPTFALRNANVDLFQAEKPQGDTVVARGLEGCLQPHSHGPAFVLDHVLSPSTCQGLINLMESGTNGDLHDDSVNVSSFGKFSAGKNNHGAMQVLVSSEVADAVAKTLVPHIDMTKVHERMMEQRLSANDNDEVSSTLTCMGLNRRWRIYKYAPGGQERFAPHIDAGFPPSGETSGVAEKELVYDDSNGRSIVSRLTVLLYLNDDFVGGETNFFAPADGGDGAVDDEEPRMIASVRPVQGSALIFPQGVGEDAVTYARQHWPLHEGSPVLRGNPKYVIRSDVLFLEEPLDLSSTPSHDPLFQYDHLVRDTFRPHLSSSVIDPLFYDTWRICTIHKWE
;
A
#
# COMPACT_ATOMS: atom_id res chain seq x y z
N PRO A 1 -34.17 3.20 -68.38
CA PRO A 1 -33.17 2.12 -68.36
C PRO A 1 -32.16 2.37 -67.24
N ASP A 2 -32.61 1.97 -66.04
CA ASP A 2 -31.88 1.14 -65.08
C ASP A 2 -30.55 1.62 -64.50
N GLN A 3 -30.69 2.21 -63.31
CA GLN A 3 -30.09 1.86 -62.00
C GLN A 3 -28.70 1.17 -61.88
N GLU A 4 -28.10 1.50 -60.73
CA GLU A 4 -27.00 0.85 -59.98
C GLU A 4 -25.54 1.18 -60.36
N ASN A 5 -24.90 2.04 -59.56
CA ASN A 5 -23.98 1.52 -58.55
C ASN A 5 -23.64 2.56 -57.46
N LEU A 6 -23.94 2.17 -56.23
CA LEU A 6 -23.54 2.79 -54.97
C LEU A 6 -22.06 2.52 -54.74
N LEU A 7 -21.28 3.54 -54.37
CA LEU A 7 -20.01 3.39 -53.69
C LEU A 7 -20.11 4.13 -52.36
N ASP A 8 -20.54 3.36 -51.36
CA ASP A 8 -20.38 3.64 -49.94
C ASP A 8 -18.89 3.57 -49.61
N GLN A 9 -18.30 4.71 -49.23
CA GLN A 9 -16.94 4.76 -48.68
C GLN A 9 -17.06 4.79 -47.16
N SER A 10 -17.28 3.62 -46.58
CA SER A 10 -17.02 3.38 -45.17
C SER A 10 -15.50 3.39 -44.95
N THR A 11 -14.99 4.52 -44.46
CA THR A 11 -13.65 4.58 -43.88
C THR A 11 -13.70 3.85 -42.54
N GLU A 12 -13.48 2.53 -42.55
CA GLU A 12 -13.15 1.78 -41.34
C GLU A 12 -11.82 2.30 -40.81
N SER A 13 -11.84 2.94 -39.63
CA SER A 13 -10.63 3.31 -38.91
C SER A 13 -9.94 2.04 -38.41
N PRO A 14 -8.65 1.81 -38.70
CA PRO A 14 -7.97 0.65 -38.19
C PRO A 14 -7.57 0.91 -36.72
N PHE A 15 -8.10 0.08 -35.81
CA PHE A 15 -7.69 -0.06 -34.41
C PHE A 15 -7.94 1.13 -33.47
N SER A 16 -9.20 1.30 -33.03
CA SER A 16 -9.44 1.70 -31.64
C SER A 16 -9.36 0.44 -30.76
N THR A 17 -8.15 0.02 -30.40
CA THR A 17 -8.02 -0.85 -29.23
C THR A 17 -8.41 0.00 -28.03
N GLU A 18 -9.68 -0.04 -27.62
CA GLU A 18 -10.08 0.51 -26.33
C GLU A 18 -9.16 -0.11 -25.29
N SER A 19 -8.36 0.73 -24.62
CA SER A 19 -7.53 0.25 -23.52
C SER A 19 -8.44 -0.45 -22.51
N PRO A 20 -8.07 -1.64 -22.00
CA PRO A 20 -8.91 -2.36 -21.06
C PRO A 20 -9.29 -1.45 -19.90
N SER A 21 -10.58 -1.35 -19.62
CA SER A 21 -11.09 -0.49 -18.54
C SER A 21 -10.48 -0.92 -17.20
N ILE A 22 -9.97 0.06 -16.45
CA ILE A 22 -9.40 -0.15 -15.11
C ILE A 22 -10.48 -0.57 -14.10
N GLY A 23 -11.74 -0.18 -14.35
CA GLY A 23 -12.89 -0.32 -13.47
C GLY A 23 -13.73 0.96 -13.41
N LEU A 24 -14.64 1.03 -12.45
CA LEU A 24 -15.53 2.18 -12.21
C LEU A 24 -15.49 2.58 -10.74
N LEU A 25 -15.52 3.88 -10.46
CA LEU A 25 -15.69 4.40 -9.10
C LEU A 25 -17.16 4.59 -8.79
N GLU A 26 -17.64 3.92 -7.74
CA GLU A 26 -18.96 4.14 -7.16
C GLU A 26 -18.82 4.82 -5.81
N PRO A 27 -19.63 5.86 -5.49
CA PRO A 27 -19.62 6.45 -4.15
C PRO A 27 -19.90 5.39 -3.07
N LEU A 28 -19.08 5.38 -2.03
CA LEU A 28 -19.24 4.49 -0.88
C LEU A 28 -19.53 5.34 0.35
N ARG A 29 -20.67 5.08 1.00
CA ARG A 29 -21.06 5.84 2.20
C ARG A 29 -20.10 5.55 3.35
N ILE A 30 -19.95 6.53 4.23
CA ILE A 30 -19.26 6.35 5.50
C ILE A 30 -20.31 6.37 6.59
N GLN A 31 -20.29 5.38 7.49
CA GLN A 31 -21.24 5.29 8.58
C GLN A 31 -21.17 6.56 9.46
N GLY A 32 -22.34 7.19 9.68
CA GLY A 32 -22.49 8.39 10.51
C GLY A 32 -21.77 9.60 9.91
N GLU A 33 -22.38 10.23 8.89
CA GLU A 33 -21.82 11.30 8.04
C GLU A 33 -21.09 12.48 8.77
N ASP A 34 -21.18 12.57 10.10
CA ASP A 34 -20.50 13.55 10.95
C ASP A 34 -19.40 12.99 11.92
N ALA A 35 -19.19 11.66 12.01
CA ALA A 35 -18.47 11.05 13.14
C ALA A 35 -17.08 10.44 12.81
N SER A 36 -16.66 10.36 11.55
CA SER A 36 -15.31 9.90 11.20
C SER A 36 -14.38 11.08 10.90
N PHE A 37 -13.10 10.97 11.28
CA PHE A 37 -12.07 11.98 10.95
C PHE A 37 -12.00 12.23 9.43
N ALA A 38 -12.16 11.21 8.59
CA ALA A 38 -12.13 11.38 7.14
C ALA A 38 -13.38 12.10 6.58
N GLY A 39 -14.57 11.79 7.13
CA GLY A 39 -15.83 12.44 6.73
C GLY A 39 -15.87 13.92 7.14
N SER A 40 -15.46 14.23 8.38
CA SER A 40 -15.34 15.61 8.87
C SER A 40 -14.29 16.44 8.12
N MET A 41 -13.30 15.78 7.52
CA MET A 41 -12.27 16.40 6.67
C MET A 41 -12.67 16.50 5.20
N GLY A 42 -13.89 16.10 4.84
CA GLY A 42 -14.43 16.21 3.48
C GLY A 42 -13.69 15.34 2.46
N VAL A 43 -13.14 14.20 2.87
CA VAL A 43 -12.43 13.28 1.97
C VAL A 43 -13.43 12.31 1.32
N PRO A 44 -13.67 12.41 0.00
CA PRO A 44 -14.61 11.54 -0.71
C PRO A 44 -14.16 10.09 -0.66
N THR A 45 -15.13 9.17 -0.56
CA THR A 45 -14.88 7.74 -0.44
C THR A 45 -15.65 6.99 -1.52
N PHE A 46 -14.95 6.11 -2.22
CA PHE A 46 -15.48 5.34 -3.33
C PHE A 46 -15.14 3.86 -3.15
N ALA A 47 -15.82 3.02 -3.91
CA ALA A 47 -15.42 1.65 -4.15
C ALA A 47 -15.06 1.46 -5.63
N LEU A 48 -13.97 0.76 -5.90
CA LEU A 48 -13.60 0.37 -7.26
C LEU A 48 -14.36 -0.90 -7.64
N ARG A 49 -15.30 -0.78 -8.59
CA ARG A 49 -16.09 -1.90 -9.11
C ARG A 49 -15.58 -2.37 -10.46
N ASN A 50 -15.86 -3.63 -10.75
CA ASN A 50 -15.56 -4.27 -12.04
C ASN A 50 -14.11 -4.06 -12.48
N ALA A 51 -13.19 -4.05 -11.52
CA ALA A 51 -11.78 -3.83 -11.79
C ALA A 51 -11.21 -4.98 -12.63
N ASN A 52 -10.44 -4.64 -13.65
CA ASN A 52 -9.65 -5.64 -14.35
C ASN A 52 -8.41 -5.98 -13.52
N VAL A 53 -8.49 -7.08 -12.76
CA VAL A 53 -7.45 -7.53 -11.81
C VAL A 53 -6.10 -7.77 -12.50
N ASP A 54 -6.08 -8.15 -13.77
CA ASP A 54 -4.84 -8.42 -14.50
C ASP A 54 -3.98 -7.15 -14.68
N LEU A 55 -4.60 -5.96 -14.68
CA LEU A 55 -3.88 -4.69 -14.74
C LEU A 55 -3.10 -4.38 -13.44
N PHE A 56 -3.47 -5.01 -12.32
CA PHE A 56 -2.81 -4.82 -11.02
C PHE A 56 -1.76 -5.88 -10.71
N GLN A 57 -1.55 -6.81 -11.63
CA GLN A 57 -0.41 -7.73 -11.56
C GLN A 57 0.82 -7.00 -12.07
N ALA A 58 1.97 -7.22 -11.43
CA ALA A 58 3.22 -6.69 -11.95
C ALA A 58 3.45 -7.23 -13.35
N GLU A 59 3.68 -6.34 -14.32
CA GLU A 59 4.21 -6.76 -15.61
C GLU A 59 5.56 -7.40 -15.30
N LYS A 60 5.71 -8.70 -15.61
CA LYS A 60 7.04 -9.30 -15.69
C LYS A 60 7.71 -8.62 -16.88
N PRO A 61 8.66 -7.69 -16.68
CA PRO A 61 9.39 -7.14 -17.81
C PRO A 61 10.01 -8.32 -18.56
N GLN A 62 10.06 -8.22 -19.88
CA GLN A 62 10.70 -9.23 -20.71
C GLN A 62 12.23 -9.14 -20.49
N GLY A 63 12.72 -9.71 -19.38
CA GLY A 63 14.15 -9.75 -19.01
C GLY A 63 14.53 -9.06 -17.70
N ASP A 64 13.75 -8.10 -17.19
CA ASP A 64 14.05 -7.45 -15.90
C ASP A 64 13.28 -8.13 -14.76
N THR A 65 13.92 -8.33 -13.62
CA THR A 65 13.28 -8.86 -12.40
C THR A 65 12.76 -7.69 -11.57
N VAL A 66 11.69 -7.88 -10.78
CA VAL A 66 11.32 -6.91 -9.74
C VAL A 66 12.49 -6.83 -8.76
N VAL A 67 13.17 -5.68 -8.71
CA VAL A 67 14.35 -5.47 -7.87
C VAL A 67 13.94 -4.70 -6.63
N ALA A 68 14.14 -5.31 -5.46
CA ALA A 68 14.12 -4.60 -4.19
C ALA A 68 15.40 -3.79 -4.05
N ARG A 69 15.26 -2.47 -3.91
CA ARG A 69 16.35 -1.56 -3.56
C ARG A 69 16.12 -1.11 -2.13
N GLY A 70 16.89 -1.70 -1.23
CA GLY A 70 16.84 -1.33 0.18
C GLY A 70 17.33 0.10 0.40
N LEU A 71 16.85 0.72 1.49
CA LEU A 71 17.25 2.06 1.88
C LEU A 71 18.39 2.06 2.91
N GLU A 72 19.08 0.94 3.11
CA GLU A 72 20.03 0.75 4.23
C GLU A 72 21.27 1.67 4.16
N GLY A 73 21.60 2.16 2.95
CA GLY A 73 22.64 3.16 2.76
C GLY A 73 22.21 4.59 3.12
N CYS A 74 20.90 4.85 3.19
CA CYS A 74 20.30 6.15 3.52
C CYS A 74 19.66 6.15 4.92
N LEU A 75 19.15 5.00 5.35
CA LEU A 75 18.54 4.73 6.65
C LEU A 75 19.42 3.68 7.33
N GLN A 76 20.07 4.02 8.45
CA GLN A 76 21.07 3.16 9.07
C GLN A 76 20.59 1.69 9.25
N PRO A 77 21.42 0.68 8.88
CA PRO A 77 21.01 -0.73 8.78
C PRO A 77 20.55 -1.38 10.09
N HIS A 78 20.97 -0.83 11.22
CA HIS A 78 20.73 -1.43 12.54
C HIS A 78 19.67 -0.70 13.37
N SER A 79 19.11 0.39 12.85
CA SER A 79 18.30 1.32 13.64
C SER A 79 16.91 1.59 13.04
N HIS A 80 16.68 1.33 11.75
CA HIS A 80 15.52 1.86 11.03
C HIS A 80 14.76 0.85 10.14
N GLY A 81 14.48 -0.35 10.65
CA GLY A 81 13.45 -1.27 10.13
C GLY A 81 13.55 -1.70 8.65
N PRO A 82 12.56 -2.46 8.13
CA PRO A 82 12.54 -2.97 6.74
C PRO A 82 12.02 -1.92 5.74
N ALA A 83 12.75 -0.83 5.55
CA ALA A 83 12.38 0.18 4.55
C ALA A 83 13.06 -0.09 3.20
N PHE A 84 12.26 -0.23 2.13
CA PHE A 84 12.77 -0.55 0.79
C PHE A 84 11.84 -0.05 -0.32
N VAL A 85 12.37 0.05 -1.54
CA VAL A 85 11.62 0.36 -2.76
C VAL A 85 11.56 -0.88 -3.65
N LEU A 86 10.38 -1.17 -4.20
CA LEU A 86 10.18 -2.12 -5.28
C LEU A 86 9.81 -1.37 -6.55
N ASP A 87 10.59 -1.57 -7.61
CA ASP A 87 10.27 -0.99 -8.91
C ASP A 87 9.31 -1.92 -9.68
N HIS A 88 8.54 -1.36 -10.63
CA HIS A 88 7.65 -2.11 -11.53
C HIS A 88 6.55 -2.94 -10.83
N VAL A 89 5.99 -2.42 -9.74
CA VAL A 89 4.84 -3.04 -9.05
C VAL A 89 3.56 -2.87 -9.85
N LEU A 90 3.38 -1.71 -10.48
CA LEU A 90 2.29 -1.43 -11.44
C LEU A 90 2.89 -0.99 -12.77
N SER A 91 2.22 -1.32 -13.87
CA SER A 91 2.63 -0.84 -15.19
C SER A 91 2.31 0.65 -15.37
N PRO A 92 3.04 1.38 -16.24
CA PRO A 92 2.72 2.76 -16.57
C PRO A 92 1.29 2.96 -17.07
N SER A 93 0.75 2.00 -17.85
CA SER A 93 -0.61 2.05 -18.38
C SER A 93 -1.66 1.92 -17.28
N THR A 94 -1.45 1.02 -16.31
CA THR A 94 -2.30 0.90 -15.12
C THR A 94 -2.27 2.17 -14.28
N CYS A 95 -1.08 2.73 -14.04
CA CYS A 95 -0.94 3.99 -13.31
C CYS A 95 -1.70 5.13 -13.98
N GLN A 96 -1.56 5.29 -15.30
CA GLN A 96 -2.28 6.33 -16.05
C GLN A 96 -3.79 6.08 -16.05
N GLY A 97 -4.23 4.82 -16.18
CA GLY A 97 -5.64 4.45 -16.11
C GLY A 97 -6.27 4.82 -14.77
N LEU A 98 -5.57 4.56 -13.66
CA LEU A 98 -5.99 4.99 -12.32
C LEU A 98 -6.08 6.51 -12.22
N ILE A 99 -5.06 7.24 -12.66
CA ILE A 99 -5.07 8.73 -12.63
C ILE A 99 -6.28 9.27 -13.41
N ASN A 100 -6.49 8.77 -14.63
CA ASN A 100 -7.61 9.21 -15.47
C ASN A 100 -8.95 8.94 -14.79
N LEU A 101 -9.15 7.75 -14.22
CA LEU A 101 -10.38 7.39 -13.51
C LEU A 101 -10.65 8.30 -12.31
N MET A 102 -9.60 8.63 -11.53
CA MET A 102 -9.74 9.46 -10.34
C MET A 102 -9.99 10.94 -10.69
N GLU A 103 -9.40 11.43 -11.77
CA GLU A 103 -9.62 12.80 -12.26
C GLU A 103 -10.96 12.98 -13.01
N SER A 104 -11.49 11.93 -13.64
CA SER A 104 -12.70 12.04 -14.48
C SER A 104 -14.00 12.21 -13.70
N GLY A 105 -14.01 12.05 -12.38
CA GLY A 105 -15.25 12.08 -11.58
C GLY A 105 -16.02 10.75 -11.64
N THR A 106 -17.09 10.63 -10.86
CA THR A 106 -18.08 9.55 -11.01
C THR A 106 -19.01 9.84 -12.18
N ASN A 107 -19.31 8.83 -13.01
CA ASN A 107 -20.39 8.87 -14.02
C ASN A 107 -21.77 8.84 -13.34
N GLY A 108 -22.04 9.76 -12.42
CA GLY A 108 -23.35 9.96 -11.80
C GLY A 108 -24.05 11.12 -12.48
N ASP A 109 -25.16 10.83 -13.14
CA ASP A 109 -26.14 11.73 -13.75
C ASP A 109 -26.05 13.20 -13.28
N LEU A 110 -25.30 14.03 -14.02
CA LEU A 110 -25.42 15.48 -13.94
C LEU A 110 -25.88 15.99 -15.28
N HIS A 111 -27.17 16.29 -15.32
CA HIS A 111 -27.89 16.91 -16.42
C HIS A 111 -27.57 18.43 -16.53
N ASP A 112 -26.35 18.85 -16.21
CA ASP A 112 -25.95 20.25 -16.20
C ASP A 112 -24.56 20.42 -16.80
N ASP A 113 -24.49 21.22 -17.86
CA ASP A 113 -23.27 21.63 -18.56
C ASP A 113 -22.39 22.48 -17.62
N SER A 114 -21.67 21.89 -16.66
CA SER A 114 -20.64 22.63 -15.92
C SER A 114 -19.56 21.75 -15.28
N VAL A 115 -18.34 21.89 -15.82
CA VAL A 115 -17.03 21.61 -15.20
C VAL A 115 -16.76 20.13 -14.84
N ASN A 116 -15.73 19.52 -15.43
CA ASN A 116 -15.13 18.29 -14.90
C ASN A 116 -14.60 18.57 -13.48
N VAL A 117 -15.40 18.24 -12.46
CA VAL A 117 -15.00 18.37 -11.05
C VAL A 117 -14.22 17.11 -10.68
N SER A 118 -12.93 17.30 -10.36
CA SER A 118 -12.04 16.24 -9.88
C SER A 118 -12.67 15.52 -8.67
N SER A 119 -12.54 14.19 -8.60
CA SER A 119 -13.10 13.39 -7.50
C SER A 119 -12.40 13.61 -6.15
N PHE A 120 -11.31 14.36 -6.13
CA PHE A 120 -10.52 14.66 -4.95
C PHE A 120 -11.17 15.74 -4.09
N GLY A 121 -11.32 15.47 -2.80
CA GLY A 121 -11.56 16.50 -1.81
C GLY A 121 -10.26 17.20 -1.42
N LYS A 122 -10.38 18.30 -0.67
CA LYS A 122 -9.22 19.01 -0.10
C LYS A 122 -9.03 18.59 1.35
N PHE A 123 -7.91 17.94 1.65
CA PHE A 123 -7.51 17.65 3.03
C PHE A 123 -6.66 18.80 3.57
N SER A 124 -7.07 19.41 4.69
CA SER A 124 -6.32 20.49 5.32
C SER A 124 -6.38 20.41 6.85
N ALA A 125 -5.30 19.92 7.47
CA ALA A 125 -5.15 19.79 8.92
C ALA A 125 -3.76 20.23 9.37
N GLY A 126 -3.70 21.33 10.13
CA GLY A 126 -2.44 21.88 10.63
C GLY A 126 -1.48 22.22 9.50
N LYS A 127 -0.31 21.58 9.48
CA LYS A 127 0.74 21.75 8.45
C LYS A 127 0.49 20.90 7.18
N ASN A 128 -0.58 20.11 7.14
CA ASN A 128 -0.90 19.19 6.06
C ASN A 128 -1.95 19.82 5.15
N ASN A 129 -1.66 19.87 3.85
CA ASN A 129 -2.60 20.36 2.86
C ASN A 129 -2.32 19.65 1.52
N HIS A 130 -3.28 18.87 1.03
CA HIS A 130 -3.18 18.18 -0.26
C HIS A 130 -4.57 17.71 -0.71
N GLY A 131 -4.71 17.35 -1.98
CA GLY A 131 -5.88 16.62 -2.47
C GLY A 131 -5.94 15.21 -1.87
N ALA A 132 -7.12 14.74 -1.52
CA ALA A 132 -7.32 13.39 -0.96
C ALA A 132 -8.63 12.75 -1.41
N MET A 133 -8.59 11.44 -1.60
CA MET A 133 -9.77 10.58 -1.71
C MET A 133 -9.47 9.19 -1.13
N GLN A 134 -10.51 8.41 -0.83
CA GLN A 134 -10.39 7.02 -0.43
C GLN A 134 -11.06 6.11 -1.46
N VAL A 135 -10.43 4.99 -1.78
CA VAL A 135 -10.98 3.96 -2.65
C VAL A 135 -10.88 2.61 -1.94
N LEU A 136 -12.01 1.94 -1.76
CA LEU A 136 -12.05 0.56 -1.34
C LEU A 136 -11.92 -0.33 -2.58
N VAL A 137 -10.84 -1.10 -2.68
CA VAL A 137 -10.64 -2.08 -3.76
C VAL A 137 -11.18 -3.45 -3.36
N SER A 138 -11.39 -4.32 -4.35
CA SER A 138 -11.74 -5.72 -4.09
C SER A 138 -10.56 -6.49 -3.47
N SER A 139 -10.85 -7.64 -2.86
CA SER A 139 -9.81 -8.57 -2.37
C SER A 139 -8.83 -8.95 -3.47
N GLU A 140 -9.33 -9.21 -4.67
CA GLU A 140 -8.54 -9.70 -5.80
C GLU A 140 -7.53 -8.64 -6.27
N VAL A 141 -7.92 -7.37 -6.29
CA VAL A 141 -7.03 -6.24 -6.62
C VAL A 141 -5.96 -6.07 -5.55
N ALA A 142 -6.35 -6.07 -4.26
CA ALA A 142 -5.39 -5.99 -3.16
C ALA A 142 -4.40 -7.16 -3.17
N ASP A 143 -4.89 -8.38 -3.41
CA ASP A 143 -4.10 -9.60 -3.50
C ASP A 143 -3.17 -9.60 -4.71
N ALA A 144 -3.58 -9.05 -5.86
CA ALA A 144 -2.75 -8.94 -7.05
C ALA A 144 -1.49 -8.10 -6.77
N VAL A 145 -1.66 -6.94 -6.11
CA VAL A 145 -0.52 -6.10 -5.69
C VAL A 145 0.28 -6.78 -4.57
N ALA A 146 -0.40 -7.38 -3.59
CA ALA A 146 0.25 -8.05 -2.46
C ALA A 146 1.16 -9.22 -2.91
N LYS A 147 0.76 -10.00 -3.92
CA LYS A 147 1.57 -11.08 -4.50
C LYS A 147 2.95 -10.61 -4.97
N THR A 148 3.06 -9.35 -5.41
CA THR A 148 4.32 -8.74 -5.82
C THR A 148 5.13 -8.26 -4.61
N LEU A 149 4.49 -7.64 -3.62
CA LEU A 149 5.18 -7.00 -2.49
C LEU A 149 5.63 -8.00 -1.41
N VAL A 150 4.74 -8.90 -1.01
CA VAL A 150 4.91 -9.79 0.17
C VAL A 150 6.17 -10.66 0.12
N PRO A 151 6.60 -11.21 -1.04
CA PRO A 151 7.84 -11.99 -1.12
C PRO A 151 9.10 -11.24 -0.70
N HIS A 152 9.09 -9.90 -0.72
CA HIS A 152 10.24 -9.06 -0.38
C HIS A 152 10.22 -8.57 1.09
N ILE A 153 9.19 -8.94 1.86
CA ILE A 153 9.07 -8.52 3.25
C ILE A 153 9.88 -9.44 4.15
N ASP A 154 10.88 -8.87 4.84
CA ASP A 154 11.62 -9.55 5.89
C ASP A 154 10.79 -9.62 7.18
N MET A 155 10.17 -10.77 7.42
CA MET A 155 9.35 -11.02 8.60
C MET A 155 10.13 -10.92 9.93
N THR A 156 11.44 -11.19 9.92
CA THR A 156 12.29 -11.05 11.12
C THR A 156 12.37 -9.58 11.50
N LYS A 157 12.62 -8.70 10.52
CA LYS A 157 12.68 -7.25 10.71
C LYS A 157 11.33 -6.65 11.14
N VAL A 158 10.22 -7.16 10.61
CA VAL A 158 8.88 -6.76 11.06
C VAL A 158 8.65 -7.15 12.53
N HIS A 159 9.06 -8.37 12.91
CA HIS A 159 8.94 -8.86 14.28
C HIS A 159 9.80 -8.06 15.27
N GLU A 160 11.06 -7.76 14.91
CA GLU A 160 11.94 -6.89 15.70
C GLU A 160 11.28 -5.54 16.01
N ARG A 161 10.67 -4.91 15.00
CA ARG A 161 9.95 -3.62 15.15
C ARG A 161 8.72 -3.72 16.03
N MET A 162 7.96 -4.81 15.92
CA MET A 162 6.83 -5.07 16.83
C MET A 162 7.31 -5.15 18.27
N MET A 163 8.40 -5.88 18.53
CA MET A 163 8.92 -6.05 19.89
C MET A 163 9.45 -4.74 20.46
N GLU A 164 10.14 -3.92 19.67
CA GLU A 164 10.56 -2.57 20.10
C GLU A 164 9.38 -1.70 20.56
N GLN A 165 8.27 -1.72 19.81
CA GLN A 165 7.06 -0.99 20.17
C GLN A 165 6.44 -1.50 21.48
N ARG A 166 6.37 -2.81 21.68
CA ARG A 166 5.81 -3.41 22.90
C ARG A 166 6.65 -3.11 24.15
N LEU A 167 7.97 -3.23 24.05
CA LEU A 167 8.89 -2.92 25.16
C LEU A 167 8.72 -1.47 25.64
N SER A 168 8.38 -0.56 24.74
CA SER A 168 8.15 0.85 25.07
C SER A 168 6.81 1.13 25.76
N ALA A 169 5.81 0.26 25.58
CA ALA A 169 4.46 0.45 26.09
C ALA A 169 4.28 -0.04 27.54
N ASN A 170 5.35 -0.48 28.23
CA ASN A 170 5.30 -1.17 29.53
C ASN A 170 4.33 -2.38 29.53
N ASP A 171 4.11 -2.98 28.36
CA ASP A 171 3.33 -4.19 28.23
C ASP A 171 4.17 -5.36 28.75
N ASN A 172 4.09 -5.58 30.07
CA ASN A 172 4.82 -6.65 30.77
C ASN A 172 4.27 -8.04 30.46
N ASP A 173 3.20 -8.14 29.67
CA ASP A 173 2.71 -9.41 29.18
C ASP A 173 3.64 -9.88 28.06
N GLU A 174 4.62 -10.70 28.46
CA GLU A 174 5.51 -11.53 27.63
C GLU A 174 4.72 -12.56 26.78
N VAL A 175 3.56 -12.19 26.24
CA VAL A 175 2.86 -13.02 25.25
C VAL A 175 3.65 -12.88 23.96
N SER A 176 4.61 -13.78 23.80
CA SER A 176 5.26 -14.04 22.53
C SER A 176 4.15 -14.21 21.49
N SER A 177 4.23 -13.53 20.35
CA SER A 177 3.22 -13.61 19.30
C SER A 177 3.87 -13.87 17.95
N THR A 178 3.26 -14.75 17.14
CA THR A 178 3.63 -14.89 15.73
C THR A 178 2.92 -13.84 14.90
N LEU A 179 3.59 -13.40 13.83
CA LEU A 179 2.99 -12.56 12.79
C LEU A 179 2.85 -13.37 11.51
N THR A 180 1.64 -13.41 10.98
CA THR A 180 1.32 -13.98 9.67
C THR A 180 0.91 -12.83 8.74
N CYS A 181 1.64 -12.64 7.64
CA CYS A 181 1.28 -11.63 6.64
C CYS A 181 -0.04 -12.02 5.94
N MET A 182 -1.02 -11.12 5.98
CA MET A 182 -2.38 -11.33 5.46
C MET A 182 -2.63 -10.65 4.11
N GLY A 183 -1.65 -9.90 3.59
CA GLY A 183 -1.77 -9.14 2.33
C GLY A 183 -1.90 -7.64 2.58
N LEU A 184 -2.55 -6.93 1.66
CA LEU A 184 -2.70 -5.48 1.72
C LEU A 184 -4.08 -5.06 2.21
N ASN A 185 -4.13 -3.93 2.89
CA ASN A 185 -5.40 -3.28 3.21
C ASN A 185 -6.11 -2.86 1.92
N ARG A 186 -7.41 -3.19 1.84
CA ARG A 186 -8.28 -2.85 0.70
C ARG A 186 -8.62 -1.37 0.65
N ARG A 187 -8.48 -0.64 1.76
CA ARG A 187 -8.73 0.80 1.81
C ARG A 187 -7.49 1.58 1.40
N TRP A 188 -7.49 1.95 0.12
CA TRP A 188 -6.46 2.78 -0.49
C TRP A 188 -6.79 4.25 -0.25
N ARG A 189 -5.83 5.00 0.31
CA ARG A 189 -5.88 6.45 0.45
C ARG A 189 -5.09 7.05 -0.69
N ILE A 190 -5.70 7.86 -1.54
CA ILE A 190 -5.03 8.48 -2.67
C ILE A 190 -4.78 9.94 -2.34
N TYR A 191 -3.52 10.35 -2.48
CA TYR A 191 -3.10 11.73 -2.29
C TYR A 191 -2.68 12.34 -3.61
N LYS A 192 -3.12 13.57 -3.82
CA LYS A 192 -2.78 14.42 -4.96
C LYS A 192 -2.07 15.66 -4.44
N TYR A 193 -0.89 15.96 -4.96
CA TYR A 193 -0.14 17.18 -4.64
C TYR A 193 -0.04 18.06 -5.86
N ALA A 194 -0.72 19.21 -5.82
CA ALA A 194 -0.68 20.19 -6.88
C ALA A 194 0.71 20.84 -6.99
N PRO A 195 1.16 21.18 -8.21
CA PRO A 195 2.39 21.93 -8.40
C PRO A 195 2.26 23.35 -7.84
N GLY A 196 3.39 23.95 -7.46
CA GLY A 196 3.46 25.33 -6.94
C GLY A 196 4.00 25.43 -5.50
N GLY A 197 4.42 24.32 -4.91
CA GLY A 197 5.17 24.30 -3.66
C GLY A 197 4.34 24.52 -2.39
N GLN A 198 3.00 24.50 -2.49
CA GLN A 198 2.11 24.80 -1.37
C GLN A 198 1.55 23.56 -0.67
N GLU A 199 1.31 22.49 -1.43
CA GLU A 199 0.73 21.26 -0.91
C GLU A 199 1.82 20.35 -0.36
N ARG A 200 1.60 19.79 0.83
CA ARG A 200 2.53 18.90 1.51
C ARG A 200 1.84 18.06 2.56
N PHE A 201 2.52 16.99 2.98
CA PHE A 201 2.18 16.24 4.18
C PHE A 201 3.40 16.29 5.10
N ALA A 202 3.30 17.05 6.19
CA ALA A 202 4.42 17.34 7.09
C ALA A 202 5.01 16.07 7.73
N PRO A 203 6.27 16.12 8.20
CA PRO A 203 6.94 14.99 8.84
C PRO A 203 6.09 14.33 9.94
N HIS A 204 5.85 13.01 9.82
CA HIS A 204 5.02 12.24 10.74
C HIS A 204 5.40 10.75 10.80
N ILE A 205 4.81 10.03 11.75
CA ILE A 205 4.74 8.57 11.79
C ILE A 205 3.32 8.15 11.42
N ASP A 206 3.22 7.18 10.53
CA ASP A 206 1.93 6.61 10.17
C ASP A 206 1.35 5.76 11.29
N ALA A 207 0.03 5.84 11.49
CA ALA A 207 -0.70 4.97 12.40
C ALA A 207 -1.13 3.69 11.68
N GLY A 208 -1.16 2.59 12.43
CA GLY A 208 -1.70 1.31 12.01
C GLY A 208 -3.22 1.31 11.97
N PHE A 209 -3.77 0.60 10.99
CA PHE A 209 -5.19 0.41 10.78
C PHE A 209 -5.56 -1.08 10.76
N PRO A 210 -6.78 -1.43 11.20
CA PRO A 210 -7.33 -2.76 10.96
C PRO A 210 -7.62 -2.96 9.45
N PRO A 211 -7.87 -4.20 9.00
CA PRO A 211 -8.39 -4.44 7.66
C PRO A 211 -9.70 -3.68 7.47
N SER A 212 -9.91 -3.09 6.30
CA SER A 212 -11.16 -2.40 5.96
C SER A 212 -11.96 -3.19 4.92
N GLY A 213 -13.28 -3.03 4.95
CA GLY A 213 -14.22 -3.72 4.09
C GLY A 213 -15.45 -2.87 3.77
N GLU A 214 -16.53 -3.53 3.39
CA GLU A 214 -17.83 -2.89 3.17
C GLU A 214 -18.97 -3.75 3.68
N THR A 215 -20.11 -3.11 3.96
CA THR A 215 -21.31 -3.81 4.45
C THR A 215 -21.79 -4.87 3.45
N SER A 216 -22.18 -6.02 3.98
CA SER A 216 -22.72 -7.14 3.19
C SER A 216 -24.23 -7.27 3.36
N GLY A 217 -24.94 -7.74 2.32
CA GLY A 217 -26.37 -8.02 2.39
C GLY A 217 -27.32 -6.81 2.39
N VAL A 218 -26.80 -5.59 2.17
CA VAL A 218 -27.59 -4.36 2.03
C VAL A 218 -27.43 -3.77 0.63
N ALA A 219 -28.47 -3.09 0.14
CA ALA A 219 -28.48 -2.46 -1.19
C ALA A 219 -27.51 -1.27 -1.25
N GLU A 220 -27.47 -0.47 -0.19
CA GLU A 220 -26.57 0.68 -0.08
C GLU A 220 -25.32 0.28 0.71
N LYS A 221 -24.17 0.32 0.04
CA LYS A 221 -22.89 -0.11 0.61
C LYS A 221 -22.26 1.01 1.44
N GLU A 222 -21.73 0.63 2.59
CA GLU A 222 -21.02 1.53 3.50
C GLU A 222 -19.61 0.97 3.77
N LEU A 223 -18.65 1.87 3.95
CA LEU A 223 -17.30 1.54 4.37
C LEU A 223 -17.30 0.99 5.80
N VAL A 224 -16.69 -0.18 5.97
CA VAL A 224 -16.38 -0.77 7.27
C VAL A 224 -14.91 -0.49 7.56
N TYR A 225 -14.63 0.36 8.56
CA TYR A 225 -13.26 0.73 8.91
C TYR A 225 -12.46 -0.44 9.48
N ASP A 226 -13.11 -1.29 10.27
CA ASP A 226 -12.55 -2.49 10.89
C ASP A 226 -13.38 -3.72 10.51
N ASP A 227 -12.87 -4.48 9.54
CA ASP A 227 -13.38 -5.76 9.05
C ASP A 227 -12.54 -6.94 9.56
N SER A 228 -11.90 -6.78 10.73
CA SER A 228 -11.10 -7.84 11.35
C SER A 228 -11.94 -9.04 11.78
N ASN A 229 -13.24 -8.80 12.03
CA ASN A 229 -14.21 -9.76 12.51
C ASN A 229 -13.76 -10.41 13.83
N GLY A 230 -13.22 -9.60 14.74
CA GLY A 230 -12.78 -10.02 16.09
C GLY A 230 -11.42 -10.72 16.13
N ARG A 231 -10.70 -10.80 15.01
CA ARG A 231 -9.32 -11.30 14.94
C ARG A 231 -8.33 -10.18 15.20
N SER A 232 -7.16 -10.49 15.77
CA SER A 232 -6.10 -9.50 15.98
C SER A 232 -5.33 -9.26 14.67
N ILE A 233 -5.94 -8.52 13.74
CA ILE A 233 -5.32 -8.16 12.46
C ILE A 233 -5.02 -6.67 12.45
N VAL A 234 -3.74 -6.33 12.31
CA VAL A 234 -3.28 -4.94 12.30
C VAL A 234 -2.21 -4.71 11.25
N SER A 235 -2.22 -3.54 10.64
CA SER A 235 -1.17 -3.19 9.69
C SER A 235 0.11 -2.71 10.38
N ARG A 236 1.28 -3.18 9.95
CA ARG A 236 2.59 -2.83 10.54
C ARG A 236 3.58 -2.18 9.56
N LEU A 237 3.29 -2.20 8.27
CA LEU A 237 4.08 -1.54 7.24
C LEU A 237 3.17 -0.65 6.39
N THR A 238 3.62 0.57 6.10
CA THR A 238 3.04 1.46 5.10
C THR A 238 3.54 1.06 3.71
N VAL A 239 2.66 1.19 2.71
CA VAL A 239 2.97 1.04 1.29
C VAL A 239 2.56 2.31 0.56
N LEU A 240 3.51 2.98 -0.10
CA LEU A 240 3.27 4.11 -0.99
C LEU A 240 3.51 3.69 -2.45
N LEU A 241 2.45 3.56 -3.24
CA LEU A 241 2.52 3.29 -4.68
C LEU A 241 2.54 4.62 -5.45
N TYR A 242 3.62 4.92 -6.15
CA TYR A 242 3.74 6.14 -6.94
C TYR A 242 3.14 5.94 -8.32
N LEU A 243 2.17 6.78 -8.71
CA LEU A 243 1.46 6.64 -9.98
C LEU A 243 2.06 7.47 -11.11
N ASN A 244 2.93 8.43 -10.80
CA ASN A 244 3.65 9.22 -11.79
C ASN A 244 4.95 9.80 -11.21
N ASP A 245 5.81 10.31 -12.09
CA ASP A 245 7.14 10.86 -11.77
C ASP A 245 7.57 12.04 -12.67
N ASP A 246 6.62 12.60 -13.42
CA ASP A 246 6.78 13.69 -14.39
C ASP A 246 6.64 15.08 -13.73
N PHE A 247 7.31 15.24 -12.60
CA PHE A 247 7.36 16.46 -11.80
C PHE A 247 8.71 16.68 -11.11
N VAL A 248 8.89 17.87 -10.56
CA VAL A 248 10.07 18.25 -9.77
C VAL A 248 9.63 18.59 -8.34
N GLY A 249 10.40 18.14 -7.35
CA GLY A 249 9.96 18.07 -5.96
C GLY A 249 9.13 16.82 -5.73
N GLY A 250 8.28 16.82 -4.70
CA GLY A 250 7.37 15.72 -4.45
C GLY A 250 8.04 14.46 -3.92
N GLU A 251 9.29 14.54 -3.46
CA GLU A 251 9.98 13.44 -2.79
C GLU A 251 9.26 12.99 -1.52
N THR A 252 9.41 11.72 -1.17
CA THR A 252 9.11 11.24 0.18
C THR A 252 10.41 11.33 0.98
N ASN A 253 10.50 12.34 1.84
CA ASN A 253 11.71 12.57 2.64
C ASN A 253 11.58 11.92 4.00
N PHE A 254 12.69 11.37 4.49
CA PHE A 254 12.82 10.82 5.83
C PHE A 254 13.74 11.70 6.65
N PHE A 255 13.36 11.93 7.89
CA PHE A 255 14.06 12.78 8.82
C PHE A 255 14.48 11.97 10.05
N ALA A 256 15.57 12.39 10.68
CA ALA A 256 15.94 11.85 11.98
C ALA A 256 14.76 12.00 12.97
N PRO A 257 14.60 11.06 13.92
CA PRO A 257 13.63 11.23 15.00
C PRO A 257 13.88 12.56 15.73
N ALA A 258 12.83 13.12 16.34
CA ALA A 258 13.01 14.32 17.15
C ALA A 258 13.96 14.02 18.32
N ASP A 259 15.05 14.79 18.45
CA ASP A 259 15.93 14.68 19.60
C ASP A 259 15.12 15.05 20.85
N GLY A 260 14.76 14.05 21.66
CA GLY A 260 13.93 14.20 22.87
C GLY A 260 14.61 14.94 24.03
N GLY A 261 15.55 15.84 23.75
CA GLY A 261 16.14 16.71 24.76
C GLY A 261 15.13 17.75 25.23
N ASP A 262 15.02 17.93 26.55
CA ASP A 262 14.16 18.88 27.28
C ASP A 262 14.56 20.37 27.05
N GLY A 263 15.02 20.68 25.83
CA GLY A 263 15.55 21.97 25.40
C GLY A 263 15.66 22.11 23.88
N ALA A 264 14.99 21.25 23.09
CA ALA A 264 14.87 21.45 21.64
C ALA A 264 14.10 22.76 21.39
N VAL A 265 14.75 23.69 20.70
CA VAL A 265 14.10 24.91 20.22
C VAL A 265 13.13 24.45 19.13
N ASP A 266 11.85 24.78 19.26
CA ASP A 266 10.76 24.43 18.31
C ASP A 266 11.00 24.85 16.84
N ASP A 267 12.12 25.53 16.55
CA ASP A 267 12.44 26.18 15.27
C ASP A 267 13.53 25.47 14.43
N GLU A 268 14.20 24.41 14.92
CA GLU A 268 15.12 23.66 14.05
C GLU A 268 14.37 22.67 13.16
N GLU A 269 14.45 22.89 11.84
CA GLU A 269 13.92 21.96 10.85
C GLU A 269 14.55 20.57 11.06
N PRO A 270 13.74 19.50 11.08
CA PRO A 270 14.26 18.17 11.35
C PRO A 270 15.30 17.79 10.30
N ARG A 271 16.35 17.09 10.74
CA ARG A 271 17.48 16.75 9.86
C ARG A 271 17.05 15.65 8.88
N MET A 272 16.98 15.97 7.59
CA MET A 272 16.74 14.98 6.55
C MET A 272 17.87 13.95 6.50
N ILE A 273 17.54 12.66 6.51
CA ILE A 273 18.50 11.55 6.49
C ILE A 273 18.38 10.71 5.21
N ALA A 274 17.22 10.70 4.57
CA ALA A 274 17.02 10.05 3.28
C ALA A 274 15.95 10.77 2.47
N SER A 275 15.98 10.57 1.15
CA SER A 275 14.97 11.09 0.24
C SER A 275 14.68 10.06 -0.83
N VAL A 276 13.40 9.74 -1.04
CA VAL A 276 12.94 8.82 -2.08
C VAL A 276 12.22 9.63 -3.14
N ARG A 277 12.83 9.72 -4.32
CA ARG A 277 12.18 10.27 -5.51
C ARG A 277 11.12 9.30 -6.01
N PRO A 278 9.86 9.74 -6.22
CA PRO A 278 8.83 8.93 -6.86
C PRO A 278 9.27 8.47 -8.24
N VAL A 279 9.02 7.19 -8.53
CA VAL A 279 9.17 6.59 -9.85
C VAL A 279 7.84 5.93 -10.20
N GLN A 280 7.29 6.20 -11.37
CA GLN A 280 5.99 5.67 -11.76
C GLN A 280 5.98 4.13 -11.66
N GLY A 281 4.94 3.60 -11.01
CA GLY A 281 4.74 2.17 -10.84
C GLY A 281 5.56 1.52 -9.74
N SER A 282 6.43 2.27 -9.05
CA SER A 282 7.20 1.76 -7.90
C SER A 282 6.41 1.85 -6.58
N ALA A 283 6.78 1.02 -5.61
CA ALA A 283 6.26 1.01 -4.26
C ALA A 283 7.37 1.29 -3.25
N LEU A 284 7.17 2.25 -2.34
CA LEU A 284 7.99 2.43 -1.16
C LEU A 284 7.30 1.78 0.05
N ILE A 285 8.00 0.90 0.74
CA ILE A 285 7.52 0.17 1.92
C ILE A 285 8.36 0.61 3.13
N PHE A 286 7.72 0.90 4.26
CA PHE A 286 8.42 1.26 5.51
C PHE A 286 7.54 1.03 6.76
N PRO A 287 8.13 0.97 7.97
CA PRO A 287 7.39 0.71 9.21
C PRO A 287 6.41 1.82 9.62
N GLN A 288 5.36 1.44 10.35
CA GLN A 288 4.40 2.37 10.95
C GLN A 288 4.09 2.02 12.42
N GLY A 289 3.60 3.01 13.16
CA GLY A 289 3.24 2.92 14.59
C GLY A 289 1.89 2.24 14.81
N VAL A 290 1.79 1.24 15.69
CA VAL A 290 0.51 0.56 15.98
C VAL A 290 -0.02 0.92 17.36
N GLY A 291 -1.07 1.74 17.40
CA GLY A 291 -1.61 2.29 18.65
C GLY A 291 -0.90 3.57 19.09
N GLU A 292 -1.53 4.32 19.99
CA GLU A 292 -1.09 5.66 20.39
C GLU A 292 0.28 5.65 21.09
N ASP A 293 0.50 4.71 22.00
CA ASP A 293 1.77 4.56 22.73
C ASP A 293 2.92 4.21 21.78
N ALA A 294 2.68 3.27 20.85
CA ALA A 294 3.69 2.88 19.86
C ALA A 294 3.99 4.00 18.85
N VAL A 295 2.99 4.81 18.48
CA VAL A 295 3.21 6.00 17.63
C VAL A 295 4.06 7.03 18.38
N THR A 296 3.81 7.23 19.67
CA THR A 296 4.59 8.16 20.51
C THR A 296 6.04 7.70 20.61
N TYR A 297 6.27 6.42 20.90
CA TYR A 297 7.62 5.83 20.90
C TYR A 297 8.29 5.96 19.53
N ALA A 298 7.59 5.59 18.45
CA ALA A 298 8.12 5.65 17.10
C ALA A 298 8.52 7.07 16.70
N ARG A 299 7.79 8.11 17.11
CA ARG A 299 8.18 9.52 16.82
C ARG A 299 9.53 9.91 17.41
N GLN A 300 9.91 9.29 18.53
CA GLN A 300 11.16 9.57 19.23
C GLN A 300 12.32 8.69 18.76
N HIS A 301 12.03 7.54 18.12
CA HIS A 301 13.06 6.53 17.83
C HIS A 301 13.18 6.16 16.35
N TRP A 302 12.13 6.39 15.56
CA TRP A 302 12.07 6.01 14.16
C TRP A 302 12.07 7.25 13.26
N PRO A 303 12.54 7.13 12.01
CA PRO A 303 12.52 8.25 11.08
C PRO A 303 11.10 8.76 10.84
N LEU A 304 10.93 10.07 10.96
CA LEU A 304 9.70 10.72 10.48
C LEU A 304 9.73 10.74 8.95
N HIS A 305 8.57 10.66 8.32
CA HIS A 305 8.46 10.77 6.86
C HIS A 305 7.51 11.89 6.46
N GLU A 306 7.73 12.48 5.29
CA GLU A 306 6.89 13.54 4.73
C GLU A 306 6.55 13.27 3.27
N GLY A 307 5.47 13.88 2.78
CA GLY A 307 5.26 14.14 1.36
C GLY A 307 5.64 15.58 1.04
N SER A 308 6.81 15.77 0.44
CA SER A 308 7.33 17.12 0.16
C SER A 308 6.56 17.81 -0.98
N PRO A 309 6.61 19.14 -1.08
CA PRO A 309 5.86 19.86 -2.10
C PRO A 309 6.30 19.55 -3.53
N VAL A 310 5.33 19.48 -4.44
CA VAL A 310 5.59 19.50 -5.88
C VAL A 310 5.86 20.95 -6.31
N LEU A 311 7.05 21.20 -6.86
CA LEU A 311 7.47 22.55 -7.23
C LEU A 311 6.95 22.94 -8.62
N ARG A 312 7.04 22.03 -9.60
CA ARG A 312 6.62 22.25 -11.00
C ARG A 312 6.40 20.91 -11.72
N GLY A 313 5.71 20.96 -12.86
CA GLY A 313 5.34 19.78 -13.65
C GLY A 313 3.88 19.39 -13.41
N ASN A 314 3.56 18.11 -13.60
CA ASN A 314 2.23 17.59 -13.31
C ASN A 314 2.02 17.38 -11.80
N PRO A 315 0.76 17.29 -11.32
CA PRO A 315 0.50 16.91 -9.93
C PRO A 315 1.08 15.54 -9.61
N LYS A 316 1.60 15.35 -8.39
CA LYS A 316 2.00 14.01 -7.90
C LYS A 316 0.76 13.24 -7.45
N TYR A 317 0.64 11.99 -7.87
CA TYR A 317 -0.36 11.04 -7.40
C TYR A 317 0.31 9.87 -6.70
N VAL A 318 -0.13 9.58 -5.47
CA VAL A 318 0.39 8.46 -4.68
C VAL A 318 -0.76 7.76 -3.97
N ILE A 319 -0.75 6.42 -4.02
CA ILE A 319 -1.66 5.59 -3.24
C ILE A 319 -0.94 5.15 -1.98
N ARG A 320 -1.57 5.35 -0.83
CA ARG A 320 -1.18 4.76 0.44
C ARG A 320 -2.09 3.58 0.78
N SER A 321 -1.48 2.44 1.04
CA SER A 321 -2.10 1.29 1.70
C SER A 321 -1.15 0.78 2.79
N ASP A 322 -1.48 -0.33 3.42
CA ASP A 322 -0.71 -0.92 4.51
C ASP A 322 -0.67 -2.44 4.38
N VAL A 323 0.43 -3.08 4.81
CA VAL A 323 0.52 -4.54 4.91
C VAL A 323 -0.08 -4.98 6.23
N LEU A 324 -1.06 -5.88 6.14
CA LEU A 324 -1.80 -6.45 7.26
C LEU A 324 -1.11 -7.68 7.81
N PHE A 325 -1.08 -7.80 9.14
CA PHE A 325 -0.56 -8.95 9.84
C PHE A 325 -1.60 -9.46 10.83
N LEU A 326 -1.84 -10.77 10.78
CA LEU A 326 -2.53 -11.48 11.84
C LEU A 326 -1.52 -11.76 12.95
N GLU A 327 -1.88 -11.35 14.16
CA GLU A 327 -1.10 -11.55 15.37
C GLU A 327 -1.75 -12.66 16.20
N GLU A 328 -1.03 -13.75 16.38
CA GLU A 328 -1.50 -14.90 17.15
C GLU A 328 -0.60 -15.10 18.37
N PRO A 329 -1.16 -15.35 19.55
CA PRO A 329 -0.37 -15.78 20.69
C PRO A 329 0.46 -17.02 20.31
N LEU A 330 1.74 -17.02 20.63
CA LEU A 330 2.55 -18.23 20.57
C LEU A 330 2.02 -19.19 21.62
N ASP A 331 1.40 -20.26 21.14
CA ASP A 331 1.04 -21.38 21.99
C ASP A 331 2.31 -22.17 22.37
N LEU A 332 2.95 -21.77 23.46
CA LEU A 332 4.10 -22.48 24.03
C LEU A 332 3.72 -23.86 24.62
N SER A 333 2.42 -24.22 24.67
CA SER A 333 1.99 -25.55 25.10
C SER A 333 2.02 -26.59 23.97
N SER A 334 2.11 -26.14 22.71
CA SER A 334 2.24 -27.00 21.52
C SER A 334 3.67 -27.14 21.00
N THR A 335 4.65 -26.44 21.59
CA THR A 335 6.06 -26.78 21.36
C THR A 335 6.34 -28.12 22.04
N PRO A 336 6.71 -29.18 21.31
CA PRO A 336 7.22 -30.38 21.96
C PRO A 336 8.49 -29.95 22.69
N SER A 337 8.44 -29.97 24.01
CA SER A 337 9.61 -29.77 24.85
C SER A 337 10.73 -30.68 24.34
N HIS A 338 11.82 -30.11 23.84
CA HIS A 338 12.99 -30.84 23.35
C HIS A 338 12.74 -31.84 22.22
N ASP A 339 12.17 -31.41 21.09
CA ASP A 339 12.42 -32.12 19.83
C ASP A 339 13.60 -31.48 19.07
N PRO A 340 14.80 -32.10 19.08
CA PRO A 340 15.98 -31.59 18.36
C PRO A 340 15.81 -31.54 16.83
N LEU A 341 14.69 -32.05 16.28
CA LEU A 341 14.33 -31.91 14.87
C LEU A 341 13.77 -30.51 14.51
N PHE A 342 13.18 -29.78 15.46
CA PHE A 342 12.56 -28.46 15.20
C PHE A 342 13.39 -27.26 15.69
N GLN A 343 14.51 -27.49 16.37
CA GLN A 343 15.43 -26.42 16.78
C GLN A 343 16.02 -25.65 15.58
N TYR A 344 15.93 -26.23 14.38
CA TYR A 344 16.38 -25.65 13.12
C TYR A 344 15.23 -25.36 12.16
N ASP A 345 13.97 -25.34 12.61
CA ASP A 345 12.82 -25.20 11.70
C ASP A 345 12.82 -23.83 10.98
N HIS A 346 13.37 -22.80 11.63
CA HIS A 346 13.67 -21.50 11.00
C HIS A 346 14.76 -21.63 9.93
N LEU A 347 15.83 -22.40 10.20
CA LEU A 347 16.90 -22.72 9.24
C LEU A 347 16.41 -23.59 8.09
N VAL A 348 15.45 -24.50 8.31
CA VAL A 348 14.81 -25.33 7.28
C VAL A 348 13.90 -24.46 6.41
N ARG A 349 13.08 -23.60 7.00
CA ARG A 349 12.29 -22.60 6.25
C ARG A 349 13.16 -21.65 5.42
N ASP A 350 14.31 -21.24 5.95
CA ASP A 350 15.24 -20.41 5.19
C ASP A 350 15.98 -21.22 4.11
N THR A 351 16.40 -22.45 4.39
CA THR A 351 17.06 -23.35 3.40
C THR A 351 16.16 -23.68 2.20
N PHE A 352 14.84 -23.75 2.40
CA PHE A 352 13.87 -24.03 1.33
C PHE A 352 13.16 -22.77 0.80
N ARG A 353 13.48 -21.57 1.30
CA ARG A 353 13.19 -20.34 0.57
C ARG A 353 14.15 -20.27 -0.61
N PRO A 354 13.69 -19.92 -1.82
CA PRO A 354 14.60 -19.62 -2.90
C PRO A 354 15.39 -18.37 -2.49
N HIS A 355 16.57 -18.58 -1.91
CA HIS A 355 17.54 -17.53 -1.74
C HIS A 355 17.90 -17.04 -3.15
N LEU A 356 17.46 -15.83 -3.51
CA LEU A 356 18.03 -15.08 -4.61
C LEU A 356 19.45 -14.67 -4.20
N SER A 357 20.36 -15.62 -4.24
CA SER A 357 21.80 -15.37 -4.25
C SER A 357 22.48 -16.52 -4.97
N SER A 358 22.99 -16.20 -6.16
CA SER A 358 24.03 -16.92 -6.90
C SER A 358 23.64 -18.25 -7.58
N SER A 359 23.44 -18.16 -8.89
CA SER A 359 23.94 -19.06 -9.95
C SER A 359 23.95 -20.59 -9.77
N VAL A 360 23.35 -21.25 -10.78
CA VAL A 360 23.50 -22.64 -11.27
C VAL A 360 22.47 -23.67 -10.74
N ILE A 361 21.95 -24.49 -11.69
CA ILE A 361 21.25 -25.81 -11.61
C ILE A 361 19.69 -25.72 -11.62
N ASP A 362 18.85 -26.42 -12.41
CA ASP A 362 18.90 -27.37 -13.57
C ASP A 362 17.44 -27.45 -14.14
N PRO A 363 17.18 -27.59 -15.47
CA PRO A 363 15.82 -27.59 -16.03
C PRO A 363 14.92 -28.81 -15.77
N LEU A 364 15.33 -29.85 -15.03
CA LEU A 364 14.58 -31.11 -14.93
C LEU A 364 13.70 -31.31 -13.67
N PHE A 365 13.38 -30.26 -12.91
CA PHE A 365 12.61 -30.41 -11.66
C PHE A 365 11.09 -30.10 -11.77
N TYR A 366 10.48 -30.44 -12.91
CA TYR A 366 9.03 -30.41 -13.12
C TYR A 366 8.54 -31.76 -13.64
N ASP A 367 8.52 -32.78 -12.79
CA ASP A 367 7.67 -33.96 -12.97
C ASP A 367 7.64 -34.76 -11.67
N THR A 368 6.70 -34.44 -10.78
CA THR A 368 6.03 -35.34 -9.82
C THR A 368 5.36 -34.56 -8.68
N TRP A 369 4.26 -33.87 -8.96
CA TRP A 369 3.26 -33.57 -7.91
C TRP A 369 1.86 -33.81 -8.47
N ARG A 370 1.46 -35.09 -8.45
CA ARG A 370 0.08 -35.55 -8.54
C ARG A 370 -0.19 -36.42 -7.30
N ILE A 371 -1.28 -36.08 -6.61
CA ILE A 371 -2.08 -36.94 -5.73
C ILE A 371 -1.50 -37.21 -4.33
N CYS A 372 -2.15 -36.64 -3.31
CA CYS A 372 -2.86 -37.41 -2.28
C CYS A 372 -3.49 -36.48 -1.24
N THR A 373 -4.80 -36.30 -1.37
CA THR A 373 -5.73 -36.06 -0.27
C THR A 373 -5.51 -37.11 0.83
N ILE A 374 -5.47 -36.73 2.10
CA ILE A 374 -5.64 -37.70 3.20
C ILE A 374 -6.77 -37.22 4.11
N HIS A 375 -7.78 -38.09 4.17
CA HIS A 375 -8.91 -38.09 5.07
C HIS A 375 -8.47 -38.19 6.54
N LYS A 376 -9.26 -37.52 7.39
CA LYS A 376 -9.36 -37.82 8.82
C LYS A 376 -9.81 -39.27 9.01
N TRP A 377 -9.14 -39.97 9.91
CA TRP A 377 -9.69 -41.09 10.68
C TRP A 377 -10.59 -40.47 11.77
N GLU A 378 -11.78 -40.97 12.12
CA GLU A 378 -12.21 -42.37 12.33
C GLU A 378 -13.05 -43.03 11.22
#